data_AF-X8JVF8-F1
#
_entry.id   AF-X8JVF8-F1
#
_cell.length_a   1.000
_cell.length_b   1.000
_cell.length_c   1.000
_cell.angle_alpha   90.00
_cell.angle_beta   90.00
_cell.angle_gamma   90.00
#
_symmetry.space_group_name_H-M   'P 1'
#
loop_
_entity.id
_entity.type
_entity.pdbx_description
1 polymer ?
#
loop_
_entity_poly.entity_id
_entity_poly.type
_entity_poly.pdbx_seq_one_letter_code
_entity_poly.pdbx_strand_id
1 'polypeptide(L)'
;MSGWSRINHAKGDVLFLTDTYAEWSKKLGLSVDLTSHGLGERTSRYLLVLEDNKVKHVAVEPNPGAVSNTGAEHALAAVDALGWGK
;
A
#
# COMPACT_ATOMS: atom_id res chain seq x y z
N MET A 1 -2.52 13.75 -4.27
CA MET A 1 -1.83 12.65 -4.99
C MET A 1 -1.44 12.96 -6.45
N SER A 2 -2.26 13.66 -7.24
CA SER A 2 -1.91 14.03 -8.65
C SER A 2 -0.56 14.74 -8.81
N GLY A 3 -0.23 15.72 -7.96
CA GLY A 3 1.07 16.39 -8.00
C GLY A 3 2.25 15.45 -7.75
N TRP A 4 2.10 14.49 -6.83
CA TRP A 4 3.16 13.54 -6.50
C TRP A 4 3.40 12.52 -7.61
N SER A 5 2.32 12.02 -8.22
CA SER A 5 2.40 11.17 -9.42
C SER A 5 3.15 11.89 -10.56
N ARG A 6 2.88 13.18 -10.79
CA ARG A 6 3.53 13.97 -11.84
C ARG A 6 5.04 14.12 -11.63
N ILE A 7 5.49 14.46 -10.42
CA ILE A 7 6.93 14.66 -10.17
C ILE A 7 7.72 13.34 -10.19
N ASN A 8 7.07 12.20 -9.91
CA ASN A 8 7.71 10.88 -9.97
C ASN A 8 7.58 10.23 -11.36
N HIS A 9 7.08 10.96 -12.36
CA HIS A 9 6.88 10.44 -13.72
C HIS A 9 6.06 9.14 -13.79
N ALA A 10 5.16 8.91 -12.84
CA ALA A 10 4.44 7.63 -12.68
C ALA A 10 3.09 7.58 -13.41
N LYS A 11 2.79 8.58 -14.24
CA LYS A 11 1.49 8.71 -14.91
C LYS A 11 1.37 7.66 -16.02
N GLY A 12 0.40 6.75 -15.88
CA GLY A 12 0.14 5.67 -16.84
C GLY A 12 0.56 4.30 -16.31
N ASP A 13 1.57 4.26 -15.45
CA ASP A 13 2.11 3.02 -14.88
C ASP A 13 1.57 2.72 -13.49
N VAL A 14 1.40 3.76 -12.65
CA VAL A 14 0.92 3.62 -11.27
C VAL A 14 -0.22 4.59 -11.01
N LEU A 15 -1.35 4.07 -10.56
CA LEU A 15 -2.48 4.87 -10.12
C LEU A 15 -2.29 5.32 -8.66
N PHE A 16 -2.17 6.63 -8.44
CA PHE A 16 -2.02 7.19 -7.09
C PHE A 16 -3.40 7.53 -6.51
N LEU A 17 -3.90 6.67 -5.61
CA LEU A 17 -5.18 6.83 -4.93
C LEU A 17 -5.07 7.66 -3.63
N THR A 18 -6.16 8.32 -3.24
CA THR A 18 -6.23 9.15 -2.03
C THR A 18 -7.21 8.56 -1.02
N ASP A 19 -6.75 8.32 0.21
CA ASP A 19 -7.56 7.92 1.38
C ASP A 19 -7.43 9.02 2.45
N THR A 20 -8.14 10.14 2.26
CA THR A 20 -7.91 11.44 2.94
C THR A 20 -7.87 11.35 4.47
N TYR A 21 -8.68 10.47 5.06
CA TYR A 21 -8.77 10.29 6.51
C TYR A 21 -8.39 8.87 6.95
N ALA A 22 -7.63 8.15 6.10
CA ALA A 22 -7.30 6.75 6.30
C ALA A 22 -8.54 5.85 6.54
N GLU A 23 -9.74 6.23 6.04
CA GLU A 23 -10.98 5.52 6.35
C GLU A 23 -10.98 4.10 5.78
N TRP A 24 -10.45 3.93 4.57
CA TRP A 24 -10.34 2.62 3.95
C TRP A 24 -9.33 1.76 4.70
N SER A 25 -8.16 2.33 4.96
CA SER A 25 -7.07 1.68 5.69
C SER A 25 -7.54 1.24 7.09
N LYS A 26 -8.29 2.10 7.80
CA LYS A 26 -8.85 1.81 9.12
C LYS A 26 -9.85 0.66 9.10
N LYS A 27 -10.72 0.59 8.09
CA LYS A 27 -11.67 -0.52 7.92
C LYS A 27 -10.96 -1.87 7.72
N LEU A 28 -9.75 -1.85 7.18
CA LEU A 28 -8.90 -3.03 7.01
C LEU A 28 -8.02 -3.33 8.23
N GLY A 29 -8.03 -2.49 9.26
CA GLY A 29 -7.07 -2.58 10.38
C GLY A 29 -5.64 -2.24 9.98
N LEU A 30 -5.46 -1.50 8.88
CA LEU A 30 -4.17 -1.11 8.29
C LEU A 30 -3.89 0.39 8.44
N SER A 31 -4.49 1.03 9.43
CA SER A 31 -4.16 2.41 9.81
C SER A 31 -3.18 2.42 10.99
N VAL A 32 -2.53 3.55 11.21
CA VAL A 32 -1.60 3.78 12.32
C VAL A 32 -1.77 5.19 12.86
N ASP A 33 -1.84 5.33 14.18
CA ASP A 33 -1.87 6.62 14.85
C ASP A 33 -0.45 7.16 15.03
N LEU A 34 -0.15 8.25 14.32
CA LEU A 34 1.12 8.98 14.39
C LEU A 34 0.91 10.40 14.96
N THR A 35 -0.12 10.60 15.78
CA THR A 35 -0.43 11.87 16.45
C THR A 35 0.74 12.36 17.31
N SER A 36 1.43 11.46 18.00
CA SER A 36 2.64 11.80 18.78
C SER A 36 3.78 12.38 17.95
N HIS A 37 3.77 12.15 16.64
CA HIS A 37 4.73 12.69 15.67
C HIS A 37 4.16 13.87 14.87
N GLY A 38 3.00 14.41 15.24
CA GLY A 38 2.34 15.52 14.56
C GLY A 38 1.71 15.16 13.21
N LEU A 39 1.54 13.86 12.93
CA LEU A 39 1.04 13.38 11.64
C LEU A 39 -0.45 13.00 11.68
N GLY A 40 -1.00 12.69 12.85
CA GLY A 40 -2.36 12.17 13.01
C GLY A 40 -2.49 10.72 12.55
N GLU A 41 -3.71 10.28 12.29
CA GLU A 41 -4.01 8.96 11.72
C GLU A 41 -3.49 8.85 10.28
N ARG A 42 -2.81 7.75 9.95
CA ARG A 42 -2.23 7.49 8.62
C ARG A 42 -2.52 6.08 8.13
N THR A 43 -2.38 5.87 6.83
CA THR A 43 -2.24 4.55 6.21
C THR A 43 -0.87 3.96 6.59
N SER A 44 -0.84 2.76 7.15
CA SER A 44 0.43 2.05 7.42
C SER A 44 1.09 1.59 6.12
N ARG A 45 2.35 1.16 6.16
CA ARG A 45 3.00 0.57 4.98
C ARG A 45 2.58 -0.90 4.84
N TYR A 46 1.84 -1.21 3.79
CA TYR A 46 1.42 -2.57 3.46
C TYR A 46 1.41 -2.81 1.94
N LEU A 47 1.36 -4.08 1.59
CA LEU A 47 1.13 -4.61 0.26
C LEU A 47 -0.16 -5.44 0.29
N LEU A 48 -1.05 -5.20 -0.68
CA LEU A 48 -2.24 -6.00 -0.91
C LEU A 48 -2.25 -6.47 -2.36
N VAL A 49 -2.59 -7.75 -2.56
CA VAL A 49 -2.94 -8.30 -3.87
C VAL A 49 -4.41 -8.68 -3.83
N LEU A 50 -5.20 -8.13 -4.75
CA LEU A 50 -6.66 -8.22 -4.79
C LEU A 50 -7.13 -8.86 -6.08
N GLU A 51 -8.11 -9.76 -5.99
CA GLU A 51 -8.82 -10.36 -7.13
C GLU A 51 -10.32 -10.28 -6.87
N ASP A 52 -11.10 -9.66 -7.76
CA ASP A 52 -12.55 -9.54 -7.62
C ASP A 52 -13.00 -9.07 -6.22
N ASN A 53 -12.36 -8.00 -5.73
CA ASN A 53 -12.57 -7.42 -4.40
C ASN A 53 -12.26 -8.36 -3.22
N LYS A 54 -11.53 -9.46 -3.44
CA LYS A 54 -11.04 -10.36 -2.39
C LYS A 54 -9.53 -10.19 -2.20
N VAL A 55 -9.11 -10.12 -0.94
CA VAL A 55 -7.69 -10.11 -0.58
C VAL A 55 -7.11 -11.52 -0.81
N LYS A 56 -6.08 -11.61 -1.64
CA LYS A 56 -5.34 -12.85 -1.94
C LYS A 56 -3.99 -12.89 -1.22
N HIS A 57 -3.40 -11.72 -1.03
CA HIS A 57 -2.16 -11.58 -0.28
C HIS A 57 -2.20 -10.28 0.51
N VAL A 58 -1.68 -10.31 1.73
CA VAL A 58 -1.45 -9.14 2.58
C VAL A 58 -0.09 -9.27 3.23
N ALA A 59 0.71 -8.21 3.12
CA ALA A 59 1.94 -8.05 3.90
C ALA A 59 1.91 -6.67 4.57
N VAL A 60 2.28 -6.62 5.84
CA VAL A 60 2.35 -5.38 6.62
C VAL A 60 3.79 -5.27 7.12
N GLU A 61 4.36 -4.07 7.02
CA GLU A 61 5.71 -3.86 7.53
C GLU A 61 5.75 -3.95 9.06
N PRO A 62 6.72 -4.69 9.63
CA PRO A 62 6.92 -4.72 11.08
C PRO A 62 7.52 -3.40 11.60
N ASN A 63 8.24 -2.67 10.75
CA ASN A 63 8.84 -1.38 11.09
C ASN A 63 8.41 -0.30 10.07
N PRO A 64 7.69 0.75 10.51
CA PRO A 64 7.23 1.82 9.62
C PRO A 64 8.34 2.57 8.85
N GLY A 65 9.57 2.57 9.40
CA GLY A 65 10.74 3.21 8.80
C GLY A 65 11.50 2.35 7.81
N ALA A 66 11.08 1.10 7.58
CA ALA A 66 11.72 0.17 6.66
C ALA A 66 10.78 -0.28 5.54
N VAL A 67 11.37 -0.84 4.50
CA VAL A 67 10.67 -1.59 3.44
C VAL A 67 11.33 -2.95 3.37
N SER A 68 10.74 -3.94 4.03
CA SER A 68 11.28 -5.29 4.18
C SER A 68 10.48 -6.32 3.41
N ASN A 69 9.15 -6.19 3.36
CA ASN A 69 8.25 -7.18 2.75
C ASN A 69 7.15 -6.57 1.87
N THR A 70 7.10 -5.24 1.72
CA THR A 70 6.13 -4.55 0.85
C THR A 70 6.77 -3.92 -0.39
N GLY A 71 8.01 -4.30 -0.74
CA GLY A 71 8.70 -3.82 -1.94
C GLY A 71 8.08 -4.36 -3.23
N ALA A 72 8.48 -3.79 -4.37
CA ALA A 72 7.96 -4.19 -5.68
C ALA A 72 8.31 -5.66 -6.02
N GLU A 73 9.47 -6.13 -5.61
CA GLU A 73 9.92 -7.52 -5.78
C GLU A 73 9.02 -8.50 -5.01
N HIS A 74 8.59 -8.11 -3.81
CA HIS A 74 7.65 -8.89 -3.00
C HIS A 74 6.24 -8.87 -3.60
N ALA A 75 5.82 -7.75 -4.18
CA ALA A 75 4.56 -7.64 -4.91
C ALA A 75 4.56 -8.58 -6.13
N LEU A 76 5.62 -8.59 -6.92
CA LEU A 76 5.76 -9.48 -8.07
C LEU A 76 5.75 -10.95 -7.66
N ALA A 77 6.54 -11.30 -6.64
CA ALA A 77 6.56 -12.67 -6.11
C ALA A 77 5.18 -13.14 -5.61
N ALA A 78 4.42 -12.26 -4.96
CA ALA A 78 3.06 -12.58 -4.51
C ALA A 78 2.10 -12.81 -5.69
N VAL A 79 2.19 -12.02 -6.75
CA VAL A 79 1.39 -12.18 -7.97
C VAL A 79 1.78 -13.45 -8.73
N ASP A 80 3.07 -13.75 -8.84
CA ASP A 80 3.57 -14.97 -9.48
C ASP A 80 3.12 -16.23 -8.75
N ALA A 81 3.11 -16.21 -7.41
CA ALA A 81 2.61 -17.30 -6.58
C ALA A 81 1.10 -17.57 -6.78
N LEU A 82 0.34 -16.56 -7.21
CA LEU A 82 -1.08 -16.69 -7.56
C LEU A 82 -1.29 -17.15 -9.02
N GLY A 83 -0.24 -17.19 -9.83
CA GLY A 83 -0.27 -17.66 -11.21
C GLY A 83 -0.82 -16.64 -12.22
N TRP A 84 -0.88 -15.35 -11.88
CA TRP A 84 -1.39 -14.30 -12.78
C TRP A 84 -0.38 -13.81 -13.81
N GLY A 85 0.91 -14.11 -13.62
CA GLY A 85 2.01 -13.74 -14.53
C GLY A 85 2.19 -14.68 -15.73
N LYS A 86 1.26 -15.62 -15.95
CA LYS A 86 1.24 -16.56 -17.08
C LYS A 86 0.03 -16.29 -17.98
#